data_AF-A0A0C2J5Z0-F1
#
_entry.id   AF-A0A0C2J5Z0-F1
#
_cell.length_a   1.000
_cell.length_b   1.000
_cell.length_c   1.000
_cell.angle_alpha   90.00
_cell.angle_beta   90.00
_cell.angle_gamma   90.00
#
_symmetry.space_group_name_H-M   'P 1'
#
loop_
_entity.id
_entity.type
_entity.pdbx_description
1 polymer ?
#
loop_
_entity_poly.entity_id
_entity_poly.type
_entity_poly.pdbx_seq_one_letter_code
_entity_poly.pdbx_strand_id
1 'polypeptide(L)'
;MKFFAFASAATAFVIPDASIVSQLILAGNKASSAVETFHNAVDAIASGVHAVGDWLRDGIVDQSKNSNLTLYQLIASSNVTSNFTALVNEFPDVVAVLNATAAANSLNHTLFVPVDTAFAALPGGGLAEDMPTGDRESIVRYHVGLGGFRDNELFTTNTLPTLHHESLLGGAPQRLRVRFENKIGVLVNFAARIIAPNIVAANGVLHGLDAVLVPPSFVGRQLSLVPDHYSTLLHAMQASNFTQYIHGLTNLNGSTVLAPSNEAFRRLGPQLNGFLFHTPRGLKYLHALLRYQTVPNATVYSDAFYGSPALVPPVPASAVGADGTRGPVERIHYQLPTLLGNATLSIDIMSVPGSSVMVINKNARVSVQDGVAKNGVIQELERVVFPPSPSGIRGNPSVDPPVKTVADVVARLGPYVDDDGDGSDPTGEL
;
A
#
# COMPACT_ATOMS: atom_id res chain seq x y z
N MET A 1 6.91 23.46 44.53
CA MET A 1 6.47 22.08 44.79
C MET A 1 4.95 22.02 44.79
N LYS A 2 4.34 21.44 43.76
CA LYS A 2 3.12 20.61 43.79
C LYS A 2 2.81 20.22 42.33
N PHE A 3 3.30 19.04 41.98
CA PHE A 3 3.00 18.33 40.73
C PHE A 3 1.51 17.97 40.73
N PHE A 4 0.79 18.30 39.65
CA PHE A 4 -0.48 17.66 39.34
C PHE A 4 -0.22 16.67 38.21
N ALA A 5 -0.17 15.39 38.59
CA ALA A 5 -0.22 14.27 37.67
C ALA A 5 -1.64 14.15 37.12
N PHE A 6 -1.81 14.31 35.80
CA PHE A 6 -3.03 13.86 35.14
C PHE A 6 -2.87 12.38 34.81
N ALA A 7 -3.70 11.57 35.47
CA ALA A 7 -3.85 10.16 35.22
C ALA A 7 -4.37 9.93 33.80
N SER A 8 -3.72 8.99 33.10
CA SER A 8 -4.17 8.39 31.85
C SER A 8 -5.54 7.74 32.05
N ALA A 9 -6.57 8.33 31.44
CA ALA A 9 -7.83 7.66 31.19
C ALA A 9 -7.73 7.04 29.78
N ALA A 10 -7.10 5.86 29.70
CA ALA A 10 -7.21 4.99 28.55
C ALA A 10 -8.62 4.40 28.54
N THR A 11 -9.56 5.10 27.91
CA THR A 11 -10.86 4.50 27.59
C THR A 11 -10.61 3.45 26.52
N ALA A 12 -10.80 2.19 26.93
CA ALA A 12 -10.63 1.01 26.11
C ALA A 12 -11.38 1.16 24.78
N PHE A 13 -10.63 1.15 23.69
CA PHE A 13 -11.13 0.98 22.33
C PHE A 13 -11.58 -0.48 22.21
N VAL A 14 -12.86 -0.74 22.49
CA VAL A 14 -13.47 -2.06 22.25
C VAL A 14 -13.68 -2.19 20.74
N ILE A 15 -12.73 -2.83 20.05
CA ILE A 15 -12.95 -3.39 18.71
C ILE A 15 -13.50 -4.80 18.94
N PRO A 16 -14.71 -5.14 18.46
CA PRO A 16 -15.09 -6.53 18.36
C PRO A 16 -14.25 -7.16 17.25
N ASP A 17 -13.57 -8.25 17.62
CA ASP A 17 -12.75 -9.15 16.80
C ASP A 17 -11.23 -8.87 16.77
N ALA A 18 -10.54 -9.49 17.71
CA ALA A 18 -9.09 -9.63 17.74
C ALA A 18 -8.69 -10.89 16.98
N SER A 19 -8.76 -10.84 15.64
CA SER A 19 -8.24 -11.90 14.77
C SER A 19 -6.69 -11.90 14.73
N ILE A 20 -6.11 -13.09 14.64
CA ILE A 20 -4.67 -13.41 14.55
C ILE A 20 -3.95 -12.66 13.41
N VAL A 21 -4.68 -12.20 12.40
CA VAL A 21 -4.20 -11.27 11.36
C VAL A 21 -3.59 -9.99 11.96
N SER A 22 -4.13 -9.50 13.08
CA SER A 22 -3.58 -8.34 13.79
C SER A 22 -2.21 -8.62 14.40
N GLN A 23 -1.94 -9.85 14.84
CA GLN A 23 -0.65 -10.24 15.42
C GLN A 23 0.40 -10.50 14.34
N LEU A 24 0.02 -11.07 13.19
CA LEU A 24 0.91 -11.25 12.03
C LEU A 24 1.48 -9.90 11.55
N ILE A 25 0.65 -8.86 11.49
CA ILE A 25 1.08 -7.54 10.99
C ILE A 25 1.94 -6.79 12.03
N LEU A 26 1.69 -7.00 13.34
CA LEU A 26 2.46 -6.41 14.43
C LEU A 26 3.90 -6.97 14.54
N ALA A 27 4.13 -8.21 14.09
CA ALA A 27 5.44 -8.83 14.12
C ALA A 27 6.41 -8.24 13.06
N GLY A 28 5.88 -7.73 11.94
CA GLY A 28 6.69 -7.15 10.86
C GLY A 28 7.21 -5.72 11.11
N ASN A 29 6.61 -4.97 12.03
CA ASN A 29 6.81 -3.50 12.09
C ASN A 29 7.48 -2.98 13.38
N LYS A 30 8.05 -3.84 14.23
CA LYS A 30 8.79 -3.40 15.43
C LYS A 30 10.30 -3.32 15.17
N ALA A 31 10.78 -2.23 14.58
CA ALA A 31 12.21 -1.93 14.57
C ALA A 31 12.48 -0.42 14.59
N SER A 32 12.99 0.09 15.72
CA SER A 32 13.65 1.41 15.73
C SER A 32 14.69 1.62 16.84
N SER A 33 14.67 0.88 17.97
CA SER A 33 15.73 1.06 19.00
C SER A 33 16.40 -0.21 19.55
N ALA A 34 16.02 -1.39 19.07
CA ALA A 34 16.70 -2.67 19.35
C ALA A 34 17.81 -3.00 18.31
N VAL A 35 18.23 -1.99 17.56
CA VAL A 35 18.78 -2.14 16.20
C VAL A 35 20.18 -2.78 16.20
N GLU A 36 21.12 -2.44 17.08
CA GLU A 36 22.48 -3.00 17.03
C GLU A 36 22.60 -4.45 17.53
N THR A 37 21.85 -4.84 18.57
CA THR A 37 21.87 -6.21 19.10
C THR A 37 21.05 -7.18 18.23
N PHE A 38 20.07 -6.65 17.48
CA PHE A 38 19.25 -7.39 16.51
C PHE A 38 20.01 -7.72 15.22
N HIS A 39 20.86 -6.82 14.70
CA HIS A 39 21.59 -7.05 13.45
C HIS A 39 22.46 -8.32 13.48
N ASN A 40 23.19 -8.59 14.57
CA ASN A 40 24.02 -9.80 14.66
C ASN A 40 23.21 -11.10 14.74
N ALA A 41 21.99 -11.07 15.31
CA ALA A 41 21.09 -12.23 15.37
C ALA A 41 20.31 -12.40 14.06
N VAL A 42 19.96 -11.30 13.40
CA VAL A 42 19.34 -11.28 12.06
C VAL A 42 20.33 -11.73 11.00
N ASP A 43 21.61 -11.39 11.08
CA ASP A 43 22.59 -11.84 10.09
C ASP A 43 22.78 -13.37 10.12
N ALA A 44 22.68 -13.99 11.31
CA ALA A 44 22.69 -15.45 11.47
C ALA A 44 21.40 -16.11 10.94
N ILE A 45 20.23 -15.51 11.20
CA ILE A 45 18.93 -15.97 10.68
C ILE A 45 18.86 -15.77 9.15
N ALA A 46 19.30 -14.62 8.64
CA ALA A 46 19.36 -14.28 7.23
C ALA A 46 20.30 -15.21 6.47
N SER A 47 21.45 -15.57 7.06
CA SER A 47 22.35 -16.58 6.48
C SER A 47 21.67 -17.95 6.38
N GLY A 48 20.91 -18.35 7.39
CA GLY A 48 20.10 -19.57 7.36
C GLY A 48 18.99 -19.54 6.31
N VAL A 49 18.27 -18.42 6.19
CA VAL A 49 17.22 -18.21 5.19
C VAL A 49 17.82 -18.16 3.76
N HIS A 50 19.01 -17.59 3.59
CA HIS A 50 19.73 -17.60 2.32
C HIS A 50 20.12 -19.02 1.91
N ALA A 51 20.66 -19.81 2.84
CA ALA A 51 20.99 -21.21 2.57
C ALA A 51 19.73 -22.03 2.20
N VAL A 52 18.60 -21.78 2.86
CA VAL A 52 17.30 -22.38 2.49
C VAL A 52 16.86 -21.92 1.11
N GLY A 53 17.02 -20.64 0.77
CA GLY A 53 16.68 -20.09 -0.55
C GLY A 53 17.53 -20.69 -1.68
N ASP A 54 18.84 -20.79 -1.49
CA ASP A 54 19.75 -21.41 -2.45
C ASP A 54 19.44 -22.91 -2.63
N TRP A 55 19.22 -23.64 -1.53
CA TRP A 55 18.87 -25.06 -1.60
C TRP A 55 17.49 -25.32 -2.23
N LEU A 56 16.48 -24.49 -1.91
CA LEU A 56 15.18 -24.50 -2.57
C LEU A 56 15.35 -24.28 -4.08
N ARG A 57 16.13 -23.26 -4.45
CA ARG A 57 16.38 -22.92 -5.84
C ARG A 57 17.06 -24.09 -6.55
N ASP A 58 18.15 -24.63 -6.01
CA ASP A 58 18.88 -25.71 -6.66
C ASP A 58 18.00 -26.96 -6.82
N GLY A 59 17.24 -27.34 -5.79
CA GLY A 59 16.31 -28.46 -5.86
C GLY A 59 15.18 -28.28 -6.86
N ILE A 60 14.49 -27.14 -6.85
CA ILE A 60 13.35 -26.90 -7.75
C ILE A 60 13.81 -26.60 -9.17
N VAL A 61 14.91 -25.85 -9.37
CA VAL A 61 15.42 -25.54 -10.71
C VAL A 61 15.95 -26.78 -11.41
N ASP A 62 16.61 -27.68 -10.70
CA ASP A 62 17.05 -28.95 -11.29
C ASP A 62 15.86 -29.81 -11.71
N GLN A 63 14.77 -29.79 -10.95
CA GLN A 63 13.52 -30.43 -11.35
C GLN A 63 12.89 -29.74 -12.57
N SER A 64 12.77 -28.41 -12.57
CA SER A 64 12.10 -27.68 -13.66
C SER A 64 12.87 -27.74 -14.99
N LYS A 65 14.21 -27.80 -14.96
CA LYS A 65 15.02 -27.99 -16.17
C LYS A 65 14.87 -29.39 -16.76
N ASN A 66 14.69 -30.39 -15.91
CA ASN A 66 14.61 -31.79 -16.33
C ASN A 66 13.18 -32.28 -16.57
N SER A 67 12.18 -31.50 -16.15
CA SER A 67 10.76 -31.85 -16.28
C SER A 67 9.91 -30.61 -16.54
N ASN A 68 9.05 -30.67 -17.56
CA ASN A 68 8.14 -29.57 -17.96
C ASN A 68 6.94 -29.47 -16.99
N LEU A 69 7.23 -29.25 -15.69
CA LEU A 69 6.25 -29.25 -14.61
C LEU A 69 5.48 -27.93 -14.53
N THR A 70 4.21 -28.01 -14.17
CA THR A 70 3.37 -26.84 -13.86
C THR A 70 3.77 -26.21 -12.53
N LEU A 71 3.32 -24.98 -12.27
CA LEU A 71 3.51 -24.30 -10.98
C LEU A 71 3.04 -25.15 -9.80
N TYR A 72 1.88 -25.79 -9.91
CA TYR A 72 1.36 -26.70 -8.87
C TYR A 72 2.26 -27.92 -8.68
N GLN A 73 2.69 -28.57 -9.78
CA GLN A 73 3.54 -29.75 -9.69
C GLN A 73 4.90 -29.44 -9.04
N LEU A 74 5.46 -28.25 -9.29
CA LEU A 74 6.73 -27.81 -8.66
C LEU A 74 6.61 -27.64 -7.14
N ILE A 75 5.54 -27.03 -6.65
CA ILE A 75 5.34 -26.89 -5.19
C ILE A 75 4.95 -28.22 -4.53
N ALA A 76 4.29 -29.11 -5.27
CA ALA A 76 3.91 -30.44 -4.78
C ALA A 76 5.08 -31.42 -4.73
N SER A 77 6.10 -31.25 -5.58
CA SER A 77 7.33 -32.06 -5.56
C SER A 77 8.37 -31.58 -4.57
N SER A 78 8.21 -30.38 -4.01
CA SER A 78 9.14 -29.78 -3.06
C SER A 78 8.76 -30.08 -1.61
N ASN A 79 9.74 -30.44 -0.81
CA ASN A 79 9.59 -30.79 0.61
C ASN A 79 9.62 -29.58 1.55
N VAL A 80 9.95 -28.37 1.07
CA VAL A 80 9.97 -27.13 1.87
C VAL A 80 8.89 -26.11 1.51
N THR A 81 7.98 -26.52 0.65
CA THR A 81 6.77 -25.76 0.36
C THR A 81 5.54 -26.54 0.81
N SER A 82 5.72 -27.52 1.72
CA SER A 82 4.70 -28.49 2.09
C SER A 82 3.50 -27.82 2.75
N ASN A 83 3.73 -26.82 3.62
CA ASN A 83 2.68 -26.07 4.29
C ASN A 83 1.86 -25.23 3.29
N PHE A 84 2.54 -24.57 2.35
CA PHE A 84 1.86 -23.81 1.30
C PHE A 84 1.06 -24.71 0.36
N THR A 85 1.65 -25.84 -0.07
CA THR A 85 0.98 -26.82 -0.93
C THR A 85 -0.26 -27.39 -0.24
N ALA A 86 -0.18 -27.71 1.05
CA ALA A 86 -1.33 -28.17 1.82
C ALA A 86 -2.46 -27.12 1.83
N LEU A 87 -2.12 -25.85 2.03
CA LEU A 87 -3.07 -24.74 1.99
C LEU A 87 -3.70 -24.55 0.60
N VAL A 88 -2.90 -24.63 -0.48
CA VAL A 88 -3.39 -24.56 -1.86
C VAL A 88 -4.36 -25.71 -2.18
N ASN A 89 -4.11 -26.91 -1.65
CA ASN A 89 -4.95 -28.09 -1.88
C ASN A 89 -6.36 -27.96 -1.28
N GLU A 90 -6.59 -27.01 -0.37
CA GLU A 90 -7.93 -26.70 0.15
C GLU A 90 -8.84 -26.03 -0.91
N PHE A 91 -8.24 -25.47 -1.98
CA PHE A 91 -8.93 -24.67 -3.00
C PHE A 91 -8.73 -25.27 -4.40
N PRO A 92 -9.58 -26.24 -4.81
CA PRO A 92 -9.42 -26.95 -6.08
C PRO A 92 -9.43 -26.06 -7.33
N ASP A 93 -10.11 -24.92 -7.27
CA ASP A 93 -10.14 -23.95 -8.35
C ASP A 93 -8.79 -23.22 -8.50
N VAL A 94 -8.09 -22.92 -7.40
CA VAL A 94 -6.72 -22.39 -7.46
C VAL A 94 -5.75 -23.47 -7.95
N VAL A 95 -5.90 -24.72 -7.51
CA VAL A 95 -5.12 -25.85 -8.04
C VAL A 95 -5.30 -25.97 -9.55
N ALA A 96 -6.53 -25.79 -10.06
CA ALA A 96 -6.81 -25.80 -11.49
C ALA A 96 -6.11 -24.64 -12.23
N VAL A 97 -6.11 -23.42 -11.66
CA VAL A 97 -5.36 -22.27 -12.21
C VAL A 97 -3.86 -22.58 -12.27
N LEU A 98 -3.27 -23.13 -11.20
CA LEU A 98 -1.84 -23.43 -11.12
C LEU A 98 -1.42 -24.64 -11.97
N ASN A 99 -2.35 -25.52 -12.36
CA ASN A 99 -2.12 -26.63 -13.30
C ASN A 99 -2.47 -26.29 -14.75
N ALA A 100 -3.17 -25.18 -15.01
CA ALA A 100 -3.58 -24.83 -16.35
C ALA A 100 -2.35 -24.56 -17.23
N THR A 101 -2.15 -25.40 -18.24
CA THR A 101 -1.15 -25.17 -19.30
C THR A 101 -1.79 -24.29 -20.36
N ALA A 102 -1.39 -23.02 -20.42
CA ALA A 102 -1.80 -22.15 -21.52
C ALA A 102 -1.34 -22.73 -22.88
N ALA A 103 -2.07 -22.40 -23.95
CA ALA A 103 -1.59 -22.65 -25.31
C ALA A 103 -0.16 -22.09 -25.48
N ALA A 104 0.67 -22.80 -26.25
CA ALA A 104 2.12 -22.61 -26.34
C ALA A 104 2.56 -21.13 -26.26
N ASN A 105 3.36 -20.81 -25.23
CA ASN A 105 4.17 -19.59 -25.06
C ASN A 105 3.57 -18.37 -24.32
N SER A 106 2.50 -18.50 -23.53
CA SER A 106 2.07 -17.40 -22.64
C SER A 106 2.27 -17.76 -21.16
N LEU A 107 3.27 -17.14 -20.52
CA LEU A 107 3.41 -17.19 -19.06
C LEU A 107 2.35 -16.27 -18.44
N ASN A 108 1.33 -16.87 -17.83
CA ASN A 108 0.16 -16.12 -17.40
C ASN A 108 0.13 -15.83 -15.90
N HIS A 109 0.95 -16.54 -15.12
CA HIS A 109 0.93 -16.45 -13.66
C HIS A 109 2.32 -16.39 -13.08
N THR A 110 2.41 -15.71 -11.94
CA THR A 110 3.58 -15.69 -11.07
C THR A 110 3.15 -16.19 -9.70
N LEU A 111 3.79 -17.23 -9.20
CA LEU A 111 3.48 -17.80 -7.90
C LEU A 111 4.53 -17.36 -6.89
N PHE A 112 4.11 -16.65 -5.86
CA PHE A 112 4.94 -16.32 -4.71
C PHE A 112 4.77 -17.41 -3.66
N VAL A 113 5.82 -18.15 -3.34
CA VAL A 113 5.72 -19.36 -2.50
C VAL A 113 6.46 -19.16 -1.19
N PRO A 114 5.76 -18.96 -0.06
CA PRO A 114 6.40 -18.96 1.25
C PRO A 114 6.97 -20.35 1.56
N VAL A 115 8.23 -20.38 2.00
CA VAL A 115 8.85 -21.62 2.48
C VAL A 115 8.27 -22.04 3.83
N ASP A 116 8.42 -23.31 4.20
CA ASP A 116 7.85 -23.84 5.44
C ASP A 116 8.39 -23.12 6.69
N THR A 117 9.62 -22.59 6.64
CA THR A 117 10.18 -21.74 7.71
C THR A 117 9.47 -20.39 7.82
N ALA A 118 8.90 -19.86 6.73
CA ALA A 118 8.09 -18.64 6.73
C ALA A 118 6.76 -18.86 7.49
N PHE A 119 6.15 -20.04 7.35
CA PHE A 119 4.97 -20.41 8.15
C PHE A 119 5.32 -20.58 9.62
N ALA A 120 6.44 -21.23 9.93
CA ALA A 120 6.89 -21.39 11.31
C ALA A 120 7.23 -20.05 11.99
N ALA A 121 7.61 -19.04 11.22
CA ALA A 121 7.89 -17.69 11.70
C ALA A 121 6.62 -16.87 12.00
N LEU A 122 5.43 -17.34 11.59
CA LEU A 122 4.18 -16.67 11.94
C LEU A 122 3.93 -16.73 13.46
N PRO A 123 3.28 -15.71 14.06
CA PRO A 123 2.84 -15.78 15.45
C PRO A 123 1.96 -17.01 15.68
N GLY A 124 2.36 -17.89 16.60
CA GLY A 124 1.69 -19.16 16.84
C GLY A 124 2.24 -20.35 16.06
N GLY A 125 3.26 -20.15 15.20
CA GLY A 125 3.95 -21.23 14.48
C GLY A 125 3.25 -21.74 13.23
N GLY A 126 2.29 -20.98 12.70
CA GLY A 126 1.53 -21.32 11.50
C GLY A 126 0.35 -20.37 11.29
N LEU A 127 -0.50 -20.69 10.32
CA LEU A 127 -1.82 -20.05 10.24
C LEU A 127 -2.68 -20.54 11.41
N ALA A 128 -3.54 -19.67 11.92
CA ALA A 128 -4.46 -20.03 12.99
C ALA A 128 -5.37 -21.20 12.58
N GLU A 129 -5.52 -22.19 13.46
CA GLU A 129 -6.39 -23.35 13.20
C GLU A 129 -7.85 -22.95 12.96
N ASP A 130 -8.32 -21.93 13.67
CA ASP A 130 -9.67 -21.37 13.60
C ASP A 130 -9.82 -20.26 12.56
N MET A 131 -8.80 -20.02 11.72
CA MET A 131 -8.89 -19.03 10.64
C MET A 131 -10.04 -19.37 9.68
N PRO A 132 -10.94 -18.41 9.38
CA PRO A 132 -12.03 -18.63 8.43
C PRO A 132 -11.51 -19.11 7.06
N THR A 133 -12.22 -20.05 6.44
CA THR A 133 -11.84 -20.60 5.12
C THR A 133 -11.71 -19.50 4.05
N GLY A 134 -12.56 -18.46 4.10
CA GLY A 134 -12.46 -17.32 3.18
C GLY A 134 -11.18 -16.49 3.34
N ASP A 135 -10.64 -16.40 4.56
CA ASP A 135 -9.37 -15.70 4.82
C ASP A 135 -8.19 -16.55 4.31
N ARG A 136 -8.24 -17.88 4.52
CA ARG A 136 -7.26 -18.82 3.96
C ARG A 136 -7.26 -18.79 2.43
N GLU A 137 -8.44 -18.75 1.81
CA GLU A 137 -8.59 -18.61 0.36
C GLU A 137 -7.98 -17.28 -0.14
N SER A 138 -8.27 -16.19 0.58
CA SER A 138 -7.73 -14.87 0.25
C SER A 138 -6.21 -14.84 0.32
N ILE A 139 -5.61 -15.48 1.33
CA ILE A 139 -4.15 -15.66 1.42
C ILE A 139 -3.62 -16.41 0.21
N VAL A 140 -4.20 -17.55 -0.14
CA VAL A 140 -3.75 -18.36 -1.29
C VAL A 140 -3.84 -17.56 -2.60
N ARG A 141 -4.98 -16.93 -2.88
CA ARG A 141 -5.18 -16.13 -4.10
C ARG A 141 -4.24 -14.92 -4.16
N TYR A 142 -3.89 -14.34 -3.01
CA TYR A 142 -2.99 -13.18 -2.94
C TYR A 142 -1.53 -13.53 -3.26
N HIS A 143 -1.14 -14.80 -3.10
CA HIS A 143 0.17 -15.30 -3.53
C HIS A 143 0.26 -15.60 -5.03
N VAL A 144 -0.86 -15.54 -5.77
CA VAL A 144 -0.90 -15.77 -7.22
C VAL A 144 -0.98 -14.43 -7.95
N GLY A 145 0.14 -13.99 -8.53
CA GLY A 145 0.21 -12.85 -9.43
C GLY A 145 -0.39 -13.14 -10.81
N LEU A 146 -1.07 -12.14 -11.40
CA LEU A 146 -1.59 -12.19 -12.76
C LEU A 146 -0.58 -11.57 -13.73
N GLY A 147 0.03 -12.41 -14.57
CA GLY A 147 1.18 -12.08 -15.43
C GLY A 147 2.40 -12.95 -15.08
N GLY A 148 3.28 -13.18 -16.05
CA GLY A 148 4.51 -13.95 -15.87
C GLY A 148 5.73 -13.07 -15.59
N PHE A 149 5.83 -12.54 -14.38
CA PHE A 149 6.89 -11.63 -13.93
C PHE A 149 8.18 -12.40 -13.60
N ARG A 150 9.15 -12.37 -14.51
CA ARG A 150 10.53 -12.78 -14.27
C ARG A 150 11.32 -11.67 -13.56
N ASP A 151 12.57 -11.95 -13.21
CA ASP A 151 13.43 -11.02 -12.47
C ASP A 151 13.50 -9.62 -13.10
N ASN A 152 13.82 -9.52 -14.40
CA ASN A 152 13.91 -8.22 -15.07
C ASN A 152 12.61 -7.41 -14.99
N GLU A 153 11.46 -8.10 -15.03
CA GLU A 153 10.15 -7.48 -14.93
C GLU A 153 9.83 -7.10 -13.48
N LEU A 154 10.17 -7.93 -12.49
CA LEU A 154 10.03 -7.59 -11.07
C LEU A 154 10.90 -6.40 -10.64
N PHE A 155 12.11 -6.27 -11.19
CA PHE A 155 12.97 -5.11 -10.92
C PHE A 155 12.41 -3.81 -11.52
N THR A 156 11.56 -3.92 -12.55
CA THR A 156 11.04 -2.76 -13.27
C THR A 156 9.57 -2.44 -12.97
N THR A 157 8.89 -3.34 -12.26
CA THR A 157 7.49 -3.23 -11.84
C THR A 157 7.41 -2.67 -10.42
N ASN A 158 6.50 -1.72 -10.18
CA ASN A 158 6.29 -1.16 -8.86
C ASN A 158 5.16 -1.90 -8.10
N THR A 159 4.12 -2.30 -8.81
CA THR A 159 3.04 -3.10 -8.25
C THR A 159 2.53 -4.10 -9.28
N LEU A 160 2.01 -5.24 -8.82
CA LEU A 160 1.42 -6.24 -9.72
C LEU A 160 0.06 -6.73 -9.21
N PRO A 161 -0.89 -7.04 -10.10
CA PRO A 161 -2.20 -7.56 -9.73
C PRO A 161 -2.12 -9.04 -9.29
N THR A 162 -3.01 -9.45 -8.39
CA THR A 162 -3.11 -10.84 -7.92
C THR A 162 -4.45 -11.48 -8.29
N LEU A 163 -4.59 -12.77 -8.06
CA LEU A 163 -5.85 -13.49 -8.23
C LEU A 163 -6.88 -13.11 -7.15
N HIS A 164 -6.45 -12.50 -6.04
CA HIS A 164 -7.34 -12.01 -4.99
C HIS A 164 -8.00 -10.70 -5.45
N HIS A 165 -9.33 -10.70 -5.54
CA HIS A 165 -10.11 -9.52 -5.91
C HIS A 165 -10.72 -8.90 -4.66
N GLU A 166 -10.74 -7.57 -4.60
CA GLU A 166 -11.24 -6.85 -3.43
C GLU A 166 -12.48 -6.03 -3.80
N SER A 167 -13.57 -6.34 -3.11
CA SER A 167 -14.87 -5.66 -3.25
C SER A 167 -14.76 -4.14 -3.06
N LEU A 168 -13.96 -3.72 -2.08
CA LEU A 168 -13.75 -2.31 -1.75
C LEU A 168 -12.84 -1.57 -2.74
N LEU A 169 -12.33 -2.25 -3.76
CA LEU A 169 -11.64 -1.66 -4.92
C LEU A 169 -12.51 -1.72 -6.18
N GLY A 170 -13.83 -1.81 -6.05
CA GLY A 170 -14.75 -2.00 -7.17
C GLY A 170 -14.64 -3.39 -7.80
N GLY A 171 -14.22 -4.40 -7.03
CA GLY A 171 -13.96 -5.75 -7.50
C GLY A 171 -12.67 -5.91 -8.30
N ALA A 172 -11.76 -4.92 -8.27
CA ALA A 172 -10.46 -5.03 -8.93
C ALA A 172 -9.50 -5.99 -8.18
N PRO A 173 -8.49 -6.55 -8.87
CA PRO A 173 -7.41 -7.28 -8.24
C PRO A 173 -6.71 -6.49 -7.14
N GLN A 174 -6.58 -7.06 -5.94
CA GLN A 174 -5.69 -6.54 -4.91
C GLN A 174 -4.25 -6.67 -5.40
N ARG A 175 -3.48 -5.60 -5.28
CA ARG A 175 -2.12 -5.54 -5.79
C ARG A 175 -1.09 -5.90 -4.72
N LEU A 176 0.05 -6.42 -5.17
CA LEU A 176 1.28 -6.54 -4.41
C LEU A 176 2.18 -5.37 -4.75
N ARG A 177 2.76 -4.74 -3.73
CA ARG A 177 3.85 -3.78 -3.93
C ARG A 177 5.14 -4.56 -4.11
N VAL A 178 5.93 -4.23 -5.13
CA VAL A 178 7.25 -4.80 -5.37
C VAL A 178 8.25 -3.65 -5.41
N ARG A 179 9.35 -3.77 -4.64
CA ARG A 179 10.47 -2.83 -4.72
C ARG A 179 11.79 -3.54 -4.54
N PHE A 180 12.77 -3.12 -5.30
CA PHE A 180 14.16 -3.48 -5.05
C PHE A 180 14.73 -2.61 -3.93
N GLU A 181 15.34 -3.25 -2.94
CA GLU A 181 16.07 -2.59 -1.86
C GLU A 181 17.53 -3.02 -1.88
N ASN A 182 18.44 -2.06 -1.78
CA ASN A 182 19.86 -2.33 -1.89
C ASN A 182 20.31 -3.27 -0.77
N LYS A 183 21.12 -4.29 -1.10
CA LYS A 183 21.64 -5.33 -0.19
C LYS A 183 20.60 -6.31 0.36
N ILE A 184 19.30 -6.02 0.28
CA ILE A 184 18.22 -6.90 0.73
C ILE A 184 17.63 -7.70 -0.44
N GLY A 185 17.56 -7.10 -1.63
CA GLY A 185 16.96 -7.72 -2.82
C GLY A 185 15.55 -7.21 -3.07
N VAL A 186 14.71 -8.03 -3.70
CA VAL A 186 13.32 -7.65 -4.02
C VAL A 186 12.42 -7.92 -2.81
N LEU A 187 11.74 -6.87 -2.35
CA LEU A 187 10.75 -6.91 -1.29
C LEU A 187 9.34 -6.82 -1.88
N VAL A 188 8.47 -7.70 -1.41
CA VAL A 188 7.04 -7.75 -1.67
C VAL A 188 6.31 -7.23 -0.42
N ASN A 189 5.39 -6.28 -0.59
CA ASN A 189 4.64 -5.63 0.49
C ASN A 189 5.51 -5.16 1.66
N PHE A 190 6.63 -4.50 1.36
CA PHE A 190 7.59 -3.93 2.31
C PHE A 190 8.42 -4.92 3.13
N ALA A 191 7.96 -6.16 3.35
CA ALA A 191 8.58 -7.06 4.31
C ALA A 191 8.97 -8.43 3.75
N ALA A 192 8.17 -9.01 2.84
CA ALA A 192 8.44 -10.35 2.34
C ALA A 192 9.55 -10.32 1.29
N ARG A 193 10.66 -11.03 1.51
CA ARG A 193 11.79 -11.01 0.60
C ARG A 193 11.76 -12.21 -0.33
N ILE A 194 12.10 -11.98 -1.59
CA ILE A 194 12.33 -13.06 -2.54
C ILE A 194 13.69 -13.68 -2.26
N ILE A 195 13.68 -14.95 -1.84
CA ILE A 195 14.88 -15.72 -1.47
C ILE A 195 15.28 -16.77 -2.51
N ALA A 196 14.33 -17.19 -3.36
CA ALA A 196 14.58 -18.08 -4.49
C ALA A 196 13.87 -17.51 -5.74
N PRO A 197 14.52 -16.58 -6.46
CA PRO A 197 13.91 -15.90 -7.60
C PRO A 197 13.91 -16.77 -8.87
N ASN A 198 12.97 -16.47 -9.78
CA ASN A 198 12.97 -16.83 -11.20
C ASN A 198 13.06 -18.33 -11.51
N ILE A 199 12.25 -19.11 -10.83
CA ILE A 199 12.08 -20.52 -11.12
C ILE A 199 11.02 -20.65 -12.21
N VAL A 200 11.46 -20.96 -13.43
CA VAL A 200 10.56 -21.09 -14.59
C VAL A 200 9.83 -22.44 -14.54
N ALA A 201 8.50 -22.38 -14.71
CA ALA A 201 7.60 -23.52 -14.84
C ALA A 201 7.01 -23.60 -16.26
N ALA A 202 6.31 -24.69 -16.56
CA ALA A 202 5.63 -24.88 -17.86
C ALA A 202 4.57 -23.81 -18.16
N ASN A 203 3.94 -23.25 -17.13
CA ASN A 203 2.81 -22.33 -17.25
C ASN A 203 2.98 -21.00 -16.49
N GLY A 204 4.17 -20.71 -15.95
CA GLY A 204 4.40 -19.49 -15.18
C GLY A 204 5.79 -19.38 -14.57
N VAL A 205 5.94 -18.46 -13.62
CA VAL A 205 7.18 -18.21 -12.88
C VAL A 205 6.92 -18.38 -11.39
N LEU A 206 7.83 -19.02 -10.67
CA LEU A 206 7.78 -19.20 -9.22
C LEU A 206 8.88 -18.37 -8.56
N HIS A 207 8.54 -17.69 -7.47
CA HIS A 207 9.48 -16.98 -6.60
C HIS A 207 9.27 -17.43 -5.15
N GLY A 208 10.31 -17.99 -4.53
CA GLY A 208 10.26 -18.38 -3.11
C GLY A 208 10.39 -17.17 -2.19
N LEU A 209 9.58 -17.12 -1.13
CA LEU A 209 9.51 -16.06 -0.13
C LEU A 209 9.90 -16.54 1.27
N ASP A 210 10.49 -15.65 2.06
CA ASP A 210 10.74 -15.87 3.50
C ASP A 210 9.62 -15.41 4.44
N ALA A 211 8.50 -14.92 3.89
CA ALA A 211 7.31 -14.54 4.65
C ALA A 211 6.03 -14.90 3.89
N VAL A 212 4.95 -15.18 4.63
CA VAL A 212 3.60 -15.39 4.08
C VAL A 212 2.98 -14.03 3.76
N LEU A 213 2.52 -13.84 2.51
CA LEU A 213 1.77 -12.66 2.09
C LEU A 213 0.34 -12.70 2.64
N VAL A 214 -0.01 -11.70 3.42
CA VAL A 214 -1.36 -11.52 3.94
C VAL A 214 -2.02 -10.37 3.18
N PRO A 215 -3.27 -10.53 2.68
CA PRO A 215 -4.02 -9.43 2.10
C PRO A 215 -4.03 -8.22 3.03
N PRO A 216 -3.88 -7.00 2.50
CA PRO A 216 -3.72 -5.82 3.32
C PRO A 216 -4.98 -5.50 4.13
N SER A 217 -4.81 -4.92 5.32
CA SER A 217 -5.93 -4.37 6.08
C SER A 217 -6.39 -3.01 5.54
N PHE A 218 -7.48 -2.46 6.08
CA PHE A 218 -7.93 -1.09 5.82
C PHE A 218 -6.84 -0.05 6.10
N VAL A 219 -6.89 1.07 5.37
CA VAL A 219 -5.94 2.20 5.51
C VAL A 219 -5.76 2.62 6.96
N GLY A 220 -6.87 2.87 7.68
CA GLY A 220 -6.81 3.33 9.08
C GLY A 220 -6.10 2.35 10.01
N ARG A 221 -6.23 1.04 9.76
CA ARG A 221 -5.51 0.01 10.53
C ARG A 221 -4.03 0.00 10.20
N GLN A 222 -3.63 0.16 8.93
CA GLN A 222 -2.22 0.21 8.57
C GLN A 222 -1.51 1.42 9.19
N LEU A 223 -2.15 2.60 9.16
CA LEU A 223 -1.62 3.80 9.79
C LEU A 223 -1.42 3.60 11.30
N SER A 224 -2.37 2.93 11.99
CA SER A 224 -2.28 2.69 13.44
C SER A 224 -1.21 1.68 13.85
N LEU A 225 -0.74 0.86 12.92
CA LEU A 225 0.34 -0.10 13.14
C LEU A 225 1.74 0.52 13.04
N VAL A 226 1.84 1.77 12.56
CA VAL A 226 3.12 2.49 12.43
C VAL A 226 3.02 3.90 13.08
N PRO A 227 2.74 3.98 14.40
CA PRO A 227 2.53 5.26 15.08
C PRO A 227 3.78 6.16 15.07
N ASP A 228 4.97 5.56 15.01
CA ASP A 228 6.25 6.29 14.88
C ASP A 228 6.28 7.19 13.63
N HIS A 229 5.52 6.82 12.59
CA HIS A 229 5.34 7.61 11.37
C HIS A 229 4.05 8.42 11.36
N TYR A 230 2.94 7.91 11.92
CA TYR A 230 1.60 8.49 11.71
C TYR A 230 0.83 8.94 12.97
N SER A 231 1.44 8.94 14.16
CA SER A 231 0.75 9.34 15.41
C SER A 231 0.05 10.71 15.33
N THR A 232 0.63 11.70 14.65
CA THR A 232 0.04 13.04 14.48
C THR A 232 -1.15 13.03 13.53
N LEU A 233 -1.07 12.23 12.45
CA LEU A 233 -2.18 12.03 11.52
C LEU A 233 -3.35 11.32 12.21
N LEU A 234 -3.07 10.24 12.95
CA LEU A 234 -4.09 9.51 13.72
C LEU A 234 -4.76 10.43 14.76
N HIS A 235 -3.97 11.25 15.45
CA HIS A 235 -4.51 12.25 16.36
C HIS A 235 -5.37 13.28 15.63
N ALA A 236 -4.97 13.74 14.44
CA ALA A 236 -5.76 14.65 13.63
C ALA A 236 -7.12 14.05 13.25
N MET A 237 -7.12 12.80 12.78
CA MET A 237 -8.34 12.09 12.42
C MET A 237 -9.33 11.97 13.58
N GLN A 238 -8.81 11.69 14.77
CA GLN A 238 -9.62 11.61 16.00
C GLN A 238 -10.12 12.99 16.45
N ALA A 239 -9.22 13.97 16.56
CA ALA A 239 -9.53 15.30 17.10
C ALA A 239 -10.54 16.07 16.23
N SER A 240 -10.54 15.81 14.91
CA SER A 240 -11.46 16.46 13.97
C SER A 240 -12.68 15.61 13.61
N ASN A 241 -12.95 14.51 14.32
CA ASN A 241 -14.02 13.54 14.03
C ASN A 241 -14.01 12.94 12.60
N PHE A 242 -12.86 12.95 11.93
CA PHE A 242 -12.74 12.47 10.55
C PHE A 242 -12.98 10.95 10.43
N THR A 243 -12.65 10.18 11.47
CA THR A 243 -12.95 8.74 11.49
C THR A 243 -14.44 8.47 11.38
N GLN A 244 -15.27 9.21 12.12
CA GLN A 244 -16.72 9.06 12.05
C GLN A 244 -17.25 9.48 10.68
N TYR A 245 -16.70 10.57 10.12
CA TYR A 245 -17.04 11.02 8.77
C TYR A 245 -16.77 9.93 7.72
N ILE A 246 -15.57 9.34 7.70
CA ILE A 246 -15.21 8.28 6.74
C ILE A 246 -16.09 7.03 6.91
N HIS A 247 -16.42 6.64 8.15
CA HIS A 247 -17.31 5.50 8.39
C HIS A 247 -18.75 5.74 7.94
N GLY A 248 -19.16 7.02 7.82
CA GLY A 248 -20.47 7.39 7.29
C GLY A 248 -20.55 7.37 5.76
N LEU A 249 -19.41 7.35 5.07
CA LEU A 249 -19.39 7.31 3.60
C LEU A 249 -19.80 5.92 3.11
N THR A 250 -20.70 5.89 2.15
CA THR A 250 -21.14 4.68 1.46
C THR A 250 -20.64 4.68 0.02
N ASN A 251 -20.67 3.51 -0.64
CA ASN A 251 -20.36 3.36 -2.07
C ASN A 251 -18.93 3.78 -2.50
N LEU A 252 -17.96 3.73 -1.57
CA LEU A 252 -16.56 3.96 -1.92
C LEU A 252 -15.96 2.74 -2.64
N ASN A 253 -15.57 2.94 -3.89
CA ASN A 253 -14.89 1.96 -4.74
C ASN A 253 -13.39 2.29 -4.82
N GLY A 254 -12.72 2.13 -3.69
CA GLY A 254 -11.31 2.44 -3.51
C GLY A 254 -11.06 3.90 -3.16
N SER A 255 -9.83 4.18 -2.75
CA SER A 255 -9.41 5.51 -2.34
C SER A 255 -7.91 5.72 -2.53
N THR A 256 -7.49 6.97 -2.66
CA THR A 256 -6.08 7.37 -2.51
C THR A 256 -5.98 8.26 -1.29
N VAL A 257 -5.32 7.76 -0.24
CA VAL A 257 -5.11 8.51 1.01
C VAL A 257 -3.69 9.05 1.00
N LEU A 258 -3.58 10.38 0.94
CA LEU A 258 -2.34 11.08 1.18
C LEU A 258 -2.08 11.12 2.68
N ALA A 259 -1.03 10.47 3.16
CA ALA A 259 -0.75 10.33 4.58
C ALA A 259 0.49 11.16 4.99
N PRO A 260 0.31 12.39 5.54
CA PRO A 260 1.43 13.14 6.06
C PRO A 260 2.05 12.45 7.28
N SER A 261 3.37 12.34 7.30
CA SER A 261 4.11 11.79 8.43
C SER A 261 4.14 12.75 9.63
N ASN A 262 4.60 12.27 10.79
CA ASN A 262 4.85 13.08 11.98
C ASN A 262 5.79 14.26 11.67
N GLU A 263 6.80 14.05 10.81
CA GLU A 263 7.70 15.12 10.34
C GLU A 263 6.97 16.13 9.45
N ALA A 264 6.03 15.68 8.61
CA ALA A 264 5.23 16.58 7.77
C ALA A 264 4.44 17.60 8.61
N PHE A 265 3.81 17.15 9.70
CA PHE A 265 3.15 18.05 10.64
C PHE A 265 4.15 18.91 11.41
N ARG A 266 5.30 18.37 11.83
CA ARG A 266 6.37 19.14 12.50
C ARG A 266 6.84 20.32 11.67
N ARG A 267 6.97 20.14 10.34
CA ARG A 267 7.35 21.18 9.38
C ARG A 267 6.35 22.34 9.26
N LEU A 268 5.07 22.15 9.63
CA LEU A 268 4.10 23.26 9.72
C LEU A 268 4.46 24.27 10.82
N GLY A 269 5.20 23.82 11.83
CA GLY A 269 5.59 24.64 12.96
C GLY A 269 4.51 24.78 14.04
N PRO A 270 4.92 25.25 15.23
CA PRO A 270 4.08 25.21 16.43
C PRO A 270 2.86 26.13 16.34
N GLN A 271 2.94 27.24 15.61
CA GLN A 271 1.82 28.18 15.48
C GLN A 271 0.65 27.56 14.69
N LEU A 272 0.95 26.92 13.55
CA LEU A 272 -0.07 26.27 12.72
C LEU A 272 -0.65 25.04 13.41
N ASN A 273 0.20 24.20 14.01
CA ASN A 273 -0.27 23.05 14.77
C ASN A 273 -1.07 23.48 16.02
N GLY A 274 -0.67 24.56 16.69
CA GLY A 274 -1.43 25.19 17.77
C GLY A 274 -2.84 25.58 17.31
N PHE A 275 -2.94 26.26 16.18
CA PHE A 275 -4.25 26.60 15.59
C PHE A 275 -5.07 25.36 15.24
N LEU A 276 -4.53 24.45 14.43
CA LEU A 276 -5.25 23.29 13.87
C LEU A 276 -5.75 22.32 14.96
N PHE A 277 -4.94 22.03 15.97
CA PHE A 277 -5.25 20.99 16.96
C PHE A 277 -5.86 21.52 18.26
N HIS A 278 -5.65 22.80 18.61
CA HIS A 278 -5.99 23.32 19.94
C HIS A 278 -7.02 24.44 19.94
N THR A 279 -7.65 24.73 18.79
CA THR A 279 -8.74 25.71 18.72
C THR A 279 -10.00 25.10 18.11
N PRO A 280 -11.21 25.41 18.63
CA PRO A 280 -12.46 24.91 18.05
C PRO A 280 -12.61 25.27 16.57
N ARG A 281 -12.16 26.48 16.19
CA ARG A 281 -12.12 26.91 14.79
C ARG A 281 -11.15 26.05 13.99
N GLY A 282 -9.92 25.86 14.46
CA GLY A 282 -8.89 25.11 13.75
C GLY A 282 -9.23 23.63 13.54
N LEU A 283 -9.97 23.00 14.45
CA LEU A 283 -10.45 21.61 14.24
C LEU A 283 -11.34 21.47 13.00
N LYS A 284 -12.14 22.49 12.67
CA LYS A 284 -12.91 22.50 11.42
C LYS A 284 -12.00 22.57 10.18
N TYR A 285 -10.94 23.38 10.25
CA TYR A 285 -9.92 23.43 9.21
C TYR A 285 -9.12 22.13 9.10
N LEU A 286 -8.84 21.47 10.23
CA LEU A 286 -8.19 20.16 10.25
C LEU A 286 -9.07 19.09 9.61
N HIS A 287 -10.38 19.10 9.88
CA HIS A 287 -11.34 18.22 9.21
C HIS A 287 -11.36 18.47 7.69
N ALA A 288 -11.43 19.72 7.26
CA ALA A 288 -11.35 20.10 5.85
C ALA A 288 -10.04 19.67 5.19
N LEU A 289 -8.93 19.79 5.90
CA LEU A 289 -7.61 19.36 5.43
C LEU A 289 -7.52 17.85 5.20
N LEU A 290 -8.09 17.04 6.09
CA LEU A 290 -8.11 15.58 5.93
C LEU A 290 -9.02 15.13 4.79
N ARG A 291 -10.16 15.83 4.58
CA ARG A 291 -11.00 15.64 3.39
C ARG A 291 -10.22 15.92 2.11
N TYR A 292 -9.40 16.97 2.07
CA TYR A 292 -8.57 17.29 0.90
C TYR A 292 -7.51 16.23 0.60
N GLN A 293 -6.98 15.58 1.64
CA GLN A 293 -5.95 14.55 1.53
C GLN A 293 -6.50 13.18 1.15
N THR A 294 -7.82 13.07 0.93
CA THR A 294 -8.46 11.80 0.57
C THR A 294 -9.18 11.95 -0.76
N VAL A 295 -8.76 11.15 -1.74
CA VAL A 295 -9.41 11.02 -3.03
C VAL A 295 -10.35 9.82 -2.98
N PRO A 296 -11.67 10.00 -3.10
CA PRO A 296 -12.63 8.90 -3.16
C PRO A 296 -12.70 8.29 -4.58
N ASN A 297 -13.07 7.01 -4.69
CA ASN A 297 -13.40 6.33 -5.95
C ASN A 297 -12.28 6.31 -7.02
N ALA A 298 -11.06 6.63 -6.62
CA ALA A 298 -9.87 6.54 -7.46
C ALA A 298 -8.67 6.09 -6.61
N THR A 299 -8.12 4.94 -6.97
CA THR A 299 -6.92 4.34 -6.35
C THR A 299 -5.75 4.50 -7.31
N VAL A 300 -4.82 5.39 -6.97
CA VAL A 300 -3.68 5.76 -7.82
C VAL A 300 -2.42 5.10 -7.28
N TYR A 301 -1.99 4.03 -7.95
CA TYR A 301 -0.67 3.46 -7.77
C TYR A 301 0.34 4.20 -8.66
N SER A 302 1.63 3.99 -8.43
CA SER A 302 2.70 4.56 -9.24
C SER A 302 2.72 4.04 -10.69
N ASP A 303 2.12 2.89 -10.96
CA ASP A 303 2.11 2.20 -12.25
C ASP A 303 0.73 1.64 -12.65
N ALA A 304 -0.32 1.94 -11.88
CA ALA A 304 -1.68 1.49 -12.16
C ALA A 304 -2.73 2.45 -11.59
N PHE A 305 -3.94 2.40 -12.14
CA PHE A 305 -5.07 3.21 -11.71
C PHE A 305 -6.35 2.38 -11.67
N TYR A 306 -7.06 2.41 -10.55
CA TYR A 306 -8.42 1.88 -10.43
C TYR A 306 -9.40 3.02 -10.18
N GLY A 307 -10.41 3.15 -11.04
CA GLY A 307 -11.41 4.22 -10.97
C GLY A 307 -12.05 4.45 -12.33
N SER A 308 -12.80 5.54 -12.46
CA SER A 308 -13.43 5.89 -13.74
C SER A 308 -12.38 6.13 -14.84
N PRO A 309 -12.52 5.51 -16.03
CA PRO A 309 -11.63 5.78 -17.17
C PRO A 309 -11.61 7.24 -17.60
N ALA A 310 -12.67 8.01 -17.30
CA ALA A 310 -12.74 9.44 -17.59
C ALA A 310 -11.75 10.29 -16.77
N LEU A 311 -11.23 9.75 -15.66
CA LEU A 311 -10.23 10.40 -14.82
C LEU A 311 -8.79 10.09 -15.25
N VAL A 312 -8.61 9.13 -16.16
CA VAL A 312 -7.29 8.80 -16.70
C VAL A 312 -6.95 9.83 -17.78
N PRO A 313 -5.85 10.59 -17.64
CA PRO A 313 -5.47 11.55 -18.65
C PRO A 313 -5.14 10.83 -19.96
N PRO A 314 -5.52 11.39 -21.11
CA PRO A 314 -5.13 10.81 -22.39
C PRO A 314 -3.60 10.81 -22.51
N VAL A 315 -3.04 9.68 -22.93
CA VAL A 315 -1.60 9.58 -23.22
C VAL A 315 -1.28 10.58 -24.33
N PRO A 316 -0.40 11.57 -24.11
CA PRO A 316 -0.05 12.53 -25.15
C PRO A 316 0.52 11.79 -26.36
N ALA A 317 0.06 12.13 -27.58
CA ALA A 317 0.60 11.52 -28.81
C ALA A 317 2.13 11.70 -28.94
N SER A 318 2.69 12.74 -28.31
CA SER A 318 4.13 13.02 -28.25
C SER A 318 4.92 12.11 -27.30
N ALA A 319 4.25 11.36 -26.42
CA ALA A 319 4.88 10.37 -25.54
C ALA A 319 5.09 9.01 -26.23
N VAL A 320 4.56 8.85 -27.45
CA VAL A 320 4.65 7.65 -28.27
C VAL A 320 5.52 7.99 -29.49
N GLY A 321 6.65 7.31 -29.64
CA GLY A 321 7.53 7.42 -30.80
C GLY A 321 6.79 7.06 -32.09
N ALA A 322 7.36 7.45 -33.24
CA ALA A 322 6.79 7.16 -34.55
C ALA A 322 6.64 5.65 -34.85
N ASP A 323 7.31 4.80 -34.07
CA ASP A 323 7.26 3.33 -34.09
C ASP A 323 6.26 2.72 -33.08
N GLY A 324 5.51 3.56 -32.35
CA GLY A 324 4.59 3.11 -31.30
C GLY A 324 5.25 2.87 -29.94
N THR A 325 6.57 3.06 -29.81
CA THR A 325 7.27 2.84 -28.54
C THR A 325 7.13 4.05 -27.62
N ARG A 326 6.77 3.84 -26.35
CA ARG A 326 6.81 4.93 -25.37
C ARG A 326 8.27 5.27 -25.07
N GLY A 327 8.58 6.55 -24.94
CA GLY A 327 9.90 6.99 -24.50
C GLY A 327 10.27 6.39 -23.13
N PRO A 328 11.56 6.38 -22.73
CA PRO A 328 12.01 5.72 -21.50
C PRO A 328 11.46 6.37 -20.21
N VAL A 329 10.85 7.56 -20.32
CA VAL A 329 10.21 8.27 -19.23
C VAL A 329 8.73 8.42 -19.54
N GLU A 330 7.89 7.78 -18.73
CA GLU A 330 6.45 7.98 -18.76
C GLU A 330 6.06 9.11 -17.78
N ARG A 331 5.14 9.98 -18.20
CA ARG A 331 4.62 11.07 -17.38
C ARG A 331 3.11 11.06 -17.42
N ILE A 332 2.50 10.99 -16.24
CA ILE A 332 1.04 10.98 -16.08
C ILE A 332 0.67 12.11 -15.12
N HIS A 333 -0.32 12.91 -15.50
CA HIS A 333 -0.85 14.00 -14.68
C HIS A 333 -2.33 13.77 -14.42
N TYR A 334 -2.66 13.37 -13.19
CA TYR A 334 -4.05 13.26 -12.74
C TYR A 334 -4.54 14.56 -12.14
N GLN A 335 -5.80 14.91 -12.40
CA GLN A 335 -6.57 15.87 -11.61
C GLN A 335 -7.78 15.14 -11.06
N LEU A 336 -7.83 14.96 -9.74
CA LEU A 336 -8.79 14.08 -9.09
C LEU A 336 -9.67 14.89 -8.12
N PRO A 337 -10.96 14.53 -7.99
CA PRO A 337 -11.80 15.08 -6.93
C PRO A 337 -11.26 14.63 -5.56
N THR A 338 -11.54 15.42 -4.53
CA THR A 338 -11.24 15.06 -3.14
C THR A 338 -12.53 14.98 -2.34
N LEU A 339 -12.48 14.49 -1.11
CA LEU A 339 -13.63 14.58 -0.20
C LEU A 339 -13.93 16.04 0.23
N LEU A 340 -13.11 17.02 -0.17
CA LEU A 340 -13.30 18.43 0.15
C LEU A 340 -14.12 19.15 -0.95
N GLY A 341 -15.38 18.76 -1.13
CA GLY A 341 -16.30 19.41 -2.07
C GLY A 341 -15.73 19.51 -3.49
N ASN A 342 -15.68 20.70 -4.07
CA ASN A 342 -15.15 20.93 -5.42
C ASN A 342 -13.61 21.03 -5.50
N ALA A 343 -12.89 20.85 -4.39
CA ALA A 343 -11.44 20.94 -4.38
C ALA A 343 -10.84 19.75 -5.13
N THR A 344 -9.95 20.05 -6.09
CA THR A 344 -9.22 19.04 -6.86
C THR A 344 -7.78 18.92 -6.38
N LEU A 345 -7.23 17.73 -6.56
CA LEU A 345 -5.86 17.36 -6.23
C LEU A 345 -5.12 16.97 -7.51
N SER A 346 -3.92 17.53 -7.72
CA SER A 346 -3.06 17.10 -8.81
C SER A 346 -2.07 16.05 -8.35
N ILE A 347 -1.95 14.94 -9.10
CA ILE A 347 -0.93 13.91 -8.89
C ILE A 347 -0.12 13.77 -10.17
N ASP A 348 1.14 14.16 -10.10
CA ASP A 348 2.12 13.99 -11.18
C ASP A 348 2.96 12.75 -10.90
N ILE A 349 2.98 11.81 -11.84
CA ILE A 349 3.81 10.60 -11.77
C ILE A 349 4.81 10.64 -12.92
N MET A 350 6.09 10.52 -12.59
CA MET A 350 7.17 10.33 -13.55
C MET A 350 7.80 8.97 -13.31
N SER A 351 7.71 8.08 -14.30
CA SER A 351 8.17 6.70 -14.19
C SER A 351 9.25 6.42 -15.23
N VAL A 352 10.30 5.72 -14.79
CA VAL A 352 11.30 5.04 -15.63
C VAL A 352 11.32 3.57 -15.22
N PRO A 353 11.87 2.65 -16.01
CA PRO A 353 11.96 1.24 -15.61
C PRO A 353 12.60 1.10 -14.22
N GLY A 354 11.84 0.56 -13.26
CA GLY A 354 12.30 0.30 -11.89
C GLY A 354 12.32 1.49 -10.93
N SER A 355 11.88 2.67 -11.36
CA SER A 355 11.79 3.83 -10.48
C SER A 355 10.68 4.78 -10.88
N SER A 356 9.92 5.26 -9.89
CA SER A 356 8.89 6.27 -10.07
C SER A 356 9.00 7.39 -9.04
N VAL A 357 8.66 8.59 -9.47
CA VAL A 357 8.51 9.76 -8.60
C VAL A 357 7.09 10.26 -8.72
N MET A 358 6.40 10.31 -7.59
CA MET A 358 5.07 10.90 -7.46
C MET A 358 5.16 12.23 -6.72
N VAL A 359 4.53 13.26 -7.27
CA VAL A 359 4.48 14.62 -6.73
C VAL A 359 3.03 15.09 -6.68
N ILE A 360 2.60 15.55 -5.52
CA ILE A 360 1.28 16.11 -5.26
C ILE A 360 1.34 17.63 -5.38
N ASN A 361 0.38 18.21 -6.10
CA ASN A 361 0.26 19.66 -6.33
C ASN A 361 1.59 20.31 -6.74
N LYS A 362 2.40 19.62 -7.56
CA LYS A 362 3.73 20.04 -8.06
C LYS A 362 4.82 20.30 -7.01
N ASN A 363 4.56 20.11 -5.72
CA ASN A 363 5.51 20.50 -4.65
C ASN A 363 5.70 19.42 -3.57
N ALA A 364 4.67 18.63 -3.27
CA ALA A 364 4.77 17.62 -2.22
C ALA A 364 5.15 16.26 -2.80
N ARG A 365 6.43 15.92 -2.70
CA ARG A 365 6.92 14.58 -3.07
C ARG A 365 6.35 13.53 -2.12
N VAL A 366 5.94 12.40 -2.71
CA VAL A 366 5.60 11.18 -1.98
C VAL A 366 6.88 10.46 -1.57
N SER A 367 7.09 10.29 -0.26
CA SER A 367 8.26 9.62 0.34
C SER A 367 8.15 8.10 0.22
N VAL A 368 6.97 7.57 0.52
CA VAL A 368 6.66 6.14 0.42
C VAL A 368 5.47 5.96 -0.50
N GLN A 369 5.73 5.31 -1.64
CA GLN A 369 4.73 5.04 -2.66
C GLN A 369 4.10 3.66 -2.47
N ASP A 370 2.83 3.57 -2.88
CA ASP A 370 2.08 2.33 -3.05
C ASP A 370 1.87 1.53 -1.77
N GLY A 371 1.49 2.18 -0.67
CA GLY A 371 0.99 1.49 0.52
C GLY A 371 -0.34 0.80 0.22
N VAL A 372 -0.30 -0.42 -0.31
CA VAL A 372 -1.50 -1.18 -0.73
C VAL A 372 -2.42 -1.43 0.46
N ALA A 373 -3.70 -1.08 0.35
CA ALA A 373 -4.69 -1.23 1.40
C ALA A 373 -5.96 -1.90 0.88
N LYS A 374 -6.73 -2.52 1.79
CA LYS A 374 -8.01 -3.19 1.43
C LYS A 374 -8.97 -2.26 0.69
N ASN A 375 -9.01 -1.00 1.09
CA ASN A 375 -9.94 0.00 0.58
C ASN A 375 -9.24 1.11 -0.22
N GLY A 376 -8.02 0.86 -0.74
CA GLY A 376 -7.31 1.84 -1.55
C GLY A 376 -5.80 1.74 -1.50
N VAL A 377 -5.15 2.90 -1.54
CA VAL A 377 -3.69 3.04 -1.48
C VAL A 377 -3.29 4.22 -0.61
N ILE A 378 -2.22 4.05 0.14
CA ILE A 378 -1.59 5.08 0.97
C ILE A 378 -0.37 5.62 0.21
N GLN A 379 -0.32 6.95 0.06
CA GLN A 379 0.84 7.67 -0.46
C GLN A 379 1.38 8.56 0.66
N GLU A 380 2.54 8.21 1.25
CA GLU A 380 3.12 8.96 2.37
C GLU A 380 3.70 10.30 1.90
N LEU A 381 3.45 11.36 2.66
CA LEU A 381 3.98 12.69 2.38
C LEU A 381 4.96 13.17 3.46
N GLU A 382 6.02 13.85 3.02
CA GLU A 382 6.95 14.55 3.92
C GLU A 382 6.47 15.95 4.31
N ARG A 383 5.38 16.43 3.72
CA ARG A 383 4.77 17.74 3.98
C ARG A 383 3.26 17.64 3.91
N VAL A 384 2.58 18.41 4.75
CA VAL A 384 1.13 18.52 4.74
C VAL A 384 0.71 19.34 3.51
N VAL A 385 -0.18 18.79 2.70
CA VAL A 385 -0.65 19.40 1.45
C VAL A 385 -1.97 20.12 1.68
N PHE A 386 -2.08 21.32 1.14
CA PHE A 386 -3.28 22.16 1.17
C PHE A 386 -3.79 22.39 -0.26
N PRO A 387 -5.08 22.77 -0.43
CA PRO A 387 -5.58 23.26 -1.71
C PRO A 387 -4.72 24.42 -2.23
N PRO A 388 -4.55 24.55 -3.56
CA PRO A 388 -3.81 25.66 -4.16
C PRO A 388 -4.30 27.03 -3.69
N SER A 389 -3.41 28.02 -3.62
CA SER A 389 -3.78 29.37 -3.18
C SER A 389 -4.84 30.00 -4.10
N PRO A 390 -5.92 30.61 -3.56
CA PRO A 390 -6.87 31.39 -4.36
C PRO A 390 -6.21 32.57 -5.09
N SER A 391 -5.08 33.07 -4.57
CA SER A 391 -4.34 34.21 -5.13
C SER A 391 -3.35 33.81 -6.24
N GLY A 392 -3.24 32.52 -6.55
CA GLY A 392 -2.28 31.95 -7.48
C GLY A 392 -2.67 32.01 -8.97
N ILE A 393 -3.05 33.19 -9.50
CA ILE A 393 -3.02 33.50 -10.95
C ILE A 393 -2.53 34.95 -11.17
N ARG A 394 -1.52 35.41 -10.43
CA ARG A 394 -0.78 36.64 -10.78
C ARG A 394 0.72 36.43 -10.62
N GLY A 395 1.40 36.14 -11.73
CA GLY A 395 2.82 36.47 -11.89
C GLY A 395 3.78 35.32 -12.26
N ASN A 396 3.56 34.08 -11.81
CA ASN A 396 4.36 32.93 -12.26
C ASN A 396 3.65 31.58 -11.94
N PRO A 397 3.23 30.78 -12.93
CA PRO A 397 2.41 29.57 -12.74
C PRO A 397 3.13 28.36 -12.11
N SER A 398 4.37 28.52 -11.63
CA SER A 398 5.26 27.40 -11.32
C SER A 398 5.46 27.08 -9.83
N VAL A 399 5.04 27.92 -8.88
CA VAL A 399 5.23 27.63 -7.44
C VAL A 399 4.06 28.18 -6.61
N ASP A 400 3.22 27.29 -6.09
CA ASP A 400 2.21 27.62 -5.09
C ASP A 400 2.92 28.01 -3.77
N PRO A 401 2.69 29.21 -3.20
CA PRO A 401 3.44 29.69 -2.05
C PRO A 401 3.26 28.76 -0.82
N PRO A 402 4.31 28.50 -0.04
CA PRO A 402 4.20 27.63 1.14
C PRO A 402 3.23 28.24 2.17
N VAL A 403 2.44 27.38 2.81
CA VAL A 403 1.61 27.75 3.97
C VAL A 403 2.52 28.02 5.16
N LYS A 404 2.55 29.26 5.65
CA LYS A 404 3.42 29.68 6.76
C LYS A 404 2.65 30.26 7.94
N THR A 405 1.44 30.75 7.71
CA THR A 405 0.64 31.47 8.69
C THR A 405 -0.78 30.93 8.79
N VAL A 406 -1.46 31.21 9.90
CA VAL A 406 -2.88 30.85 10.08
C VAL A 406 -3.75 31.50 9.00
N ALA A 407 -3.40 32.71 8.56
CA ALA A 407 -4.08 33.38 7.47
C ALA A 407 -3.98 32.58 6.15
N ASP A 408 -2.84 31.95 5.86
CA ASP A 408 -2.69 31.10 4.67
C ASP A 408 -3.59 29.87 4.73
N VAL A 409 -3.67 29.22 5.91
CA VAL A 409 -4.57 28.08 6.15
C VAL A 409 -6.02 28.51 5.93
N VAL A 410 -6.41 29.61 6.57
CA VAL A 410 -7.76 30.16 6.46
C VAL A 410 -8.11 30.56 5.03
N ALA A 411 -7.18 31.15 4.28
CA ALA A 411 -7.41 31.55 2.90
C ALA A 411 -7.64 30.35 1.96
N ARG A 412 -6.92 29.24 2.17
CA ARG A 412 -7.01 28.04 1.30
C ARG A 412 -8.19 27.14 1.63
N LEU A 413 -8.53 27.02 2.91
CA LEU A 413 -9.54 26.07 3.38
C LEU A 413 -10.84 26.74 3.82
N GLY A 414 -10.83 28.05 4.08
CA GLY A 414 -11.99 28.82 4.54
C GLY A 414 -13.25 28.63 3.68
N PRO A 415 -13.15 28.68 2.34
CA PRO A 415 -14.29 28.43 1.45
C PRO A 415 -15.00 27.08 1.66
N TYR A 416 -14.37 26.13 2.35
CA TYR A 416 -14.89 24.78 2.57
C TYR A 416 -15.28 24.49 4.02
N VAL A 417 -15.08 25.46 4.92
CA VAL A 417 -15.31 25.33 6.37
C VAL A 417 -16.59 26.05 6.80
N ASP A 418 -17.04 27.02 6.01
CA ASP A 418 -18.15 27.92 6.38
C ASP A 418 -19.53 27.44 5.87
N ASP A 419 -19.59 26.38 5.04
CA ASP A 419 -20.84 25.80 4.50
C ASP A 419 -21.46 24.70 5.39
N ASP A 420 -20.91 24.39 6.57
CA ASP A 420 -21.52 23.44 7.52
C ASP A 420 -22.65 24.10 8.35
N GLY A 421 -23.55 24.79 7.66
CA GLY A 421 -24.87 25.14 8.16
C GLY A 421 -25.78 23.91 8.08
N ASP A 422 -25.82 23.16 9.19
CA ASP A 422 -26.80 22.11 9.49
C ASP A 422 -26.67 20.81 8.67
N GLY A 423 -26.35 19.71 9.37
CA GLY A 423 -26.60 18.33 8.94
C GLY A 423 -26.35 17.98 7.47
N SER A 424 -25.11 18.12 6.97
CA SER A 424 -24.77 17.52 5.68
C SER A 424 -24.90 16.00 5.77
N ASP A 425 -25.99 15.55 5.17
CA ASP A 425 -26.42 14.18 5.01
C ASP A 425 -25.25 13.31 4.51
N PRO A 426 -24.83 12.26 5.25
CA PRO A 426 -23.79 11.34 4.80
C PRO A 426 -24.22 10.52 3.57
N THR A 427 -25.46 10.66 3.10
CA THR A 427 -26.02 9.94 1.95
C THR A 427 -25.94 10.68 0.61
N GLY A 428 -25.26 11.83 0.54
CA GLY A 428 -24.96 12.46 -0.74
C GLY A 428 -24.22 11.48 -1.66
N GLU A 429 -24.93 10.91 -2.64
CA GLU A 429 -24.36 10.00 -3.64
C GLU A 429 -23.12 10.65 -4.26
N LEU A 430 -21.96 10.00 -4.03
CA LEU A 430 -20.65 10.36 -4.58
C LEU A 430 -20.47 9.85 -6.01
#